data_AF-A0A5N9FL69-F1
#
_entry.id   AF-A0A5N9FL69-F1
#
_cell.length_a   1.000
_cell.length_b   1.000
_cell.length_c   1.000
_cell.angle_alpha   90.00
_cell.angle_beta   90.00
_cell.angle_gamma   90.00
#
_symmetry.space_group_name_H-M   'P 1'
#
loop_
_entity.id
_entity.type
_entity.pdbx_description
1 polymer ?
#
loop_
_entity_poly.entity_id
_entity_poly.type
_entity_poly.pdbx_seq_one_letter_code
_entity_poly.pdbx_strand_id
1 'polypeptide(L)'
;LSYATSPAAEFFFSEVALEEPPTGNVLVDKATFLQIEGIGILKGTDNEDLAKKFIDFVLDRPFQEDIPGRMFVYPVNSEAELPDYFRFAEVPSAPADIGPDTIDAKRDEWIDEWTSVVLR
;
A
#
# COMPACT_ATOMS: atom_id res chain seq x y z
N LEU A 1 -12.22 -8.29 3.82
CA LEU A 1 -10.85 -8.47 3.34
C LEU A 1 -10.08 -7.24 3.78
N SER A 2 -8.97 -7.40 4.51
CA SER A 2 -8.17 -6.28 5.01
C SER A 2 -6.83 -6.19 4.25
N TYR A 3 -6.05 -5.14 4.49
CA TYR A 3 -4.67 -5.06 4.01
C TYR A 3 -3.82 -6.19 4.61
N ALA A 4 -2.81 -6.66 3.87
CA ALA A 4 -1.88 -7.70 4.35
C ALA A 4 -1.08 -7.26 5.59
N THR A 5 -1.05 -5.96 5.88
CA THR A 5 -0.40 -5.35 7.05
C THR A 5 -1.32 -5.23 8.26
N SER A 6 -2.59 -5.64 8.17
CA SER A 6 -3.55 -5.51 9.28
C SER A 6 -3.16 -6.27 10.54
N PRO A 7 -2.63 -7.51 10.49
CA PRO A 7 -2.15 -8.17 11.71
C PRO A 7 -1.03 -7.38 12.40
N ALA A 8 -0.12 -6.77 11.63
CA ALA A 8 0.93 -5.91 12.18
C ALA A 8 0.36 -4.63 12.83
N ALA A 9 -0.67 -4.03 12.24
CA ALA A 9 -1.38 -2.88 12.81
C ALA A 9 -2.12 -3.22 14.10
N GLU A 10 -2.84 -4.34 14.13
CA GLU A 10 -3.54 -4.80 15.33
C GLU A 10 -2.56 -5.12 16.46
N PHE A 11 -1.41 -5.73 16.15
CA PHE A 11 -0.35 -5.94 17.12
C PHE A 11 0.19 -4.62 17.69
N PHE A 12 0.48 -3.65 16.81
CA PHE A 12 1.06 -2.36 17.21
C PHE A 12 0.09 -1.50 18.04
N PHE A 13 -1.20 -1.45 17.67
CA PHE A 13 -2.20 -0.61 18.34
C PHE A 13 -2.89 -1.28 19.54
N SER A 14 -2.56 -2.54 19.85
CA SER A 14 -3.19 -3.24 20.95
C SER A 14 -2.97 -2.53 22.30
N GLU A 15 -4.05 -2.28 23.04
CA GLU A 15 -3.99 -1.71 24.40
C GLU A 15 -3.37 -2.70 25.42
N VAL A 16 -3.38 -3.98 25.08
CA VAL A 16 -2.76 -5.05 25.87
C VAL A 16 -1.53 -5.59 25.15
N ALA A 17 -0.49 -5.96 25.91
CA ALA A 17 0.68 -6.58 25.31
C ALA A 17 0.29 -7.94 24.69
N LEU A 18 0.52 -8.06 23.38
CA LEU A 18 0.29 -9.29 22.62
C LEU A 18 1.61 -9.98 22.33
N GLU A 19 1.59 -11.31 22.26
CA GLU A 19 2.68 -12.10 21.69
C GLU A 19 2.48 -12.28 20.17
N GLU A 20 1.23 -12.40 19.74
CA GLU A 20 0.80 -12.55 18.35
C GLU A 20 -0.52 -11.76 18.10
N PRO A 21 -0.77 -11.27 16.87
CA PRO A 21 -2.02 -10.62 16.53
C PRO A 21 -3.22 -11.60 16.59
N PRO A 22 -4.44 -11.10 16.86
CA PRO A 22 -5.64 -11.94 16.91
C PRO A 22 -6.14 -12.35 15.51
N THR A 23 -5.59 -11.73 14.46
CA THR A 23 -5.90 -12.02 13.06
C THR A 23 -4.67 -12.54 12.32
N GLY A 24 -4.92 -13.25 11.21
CA GLY A 24 -3.89 -13.73 10.30
C GLY A 24 -4.25 -13.39 8.85
N ASN A 25 -3.24 -13.42 7.98
CA ASN A 25 -3.43 -13.18 6.56
C ASN A 25 -3.97 -14.41 5.84
N VAL A 26 -4.87 -14.20 4.87
CA VAL A 26 -5.35 -15.23 3.94
C VAL A 26 -4.84 -14.87 2.55
N LEU A 27 -3.75 -15.51 2.13
CA LEU A 27 -3.02 -15.21 0.90
C LEU A 27 -3.34 -16.20 -0.21
N VAL A 28 -4.53 -16.08 -0.80
CA VAL A 28 -4.90 -16.89 -1.97
C VAL A 28 -4.27 -16.31 -3.23
N ASP A 29 -3.68 -17.18 -4.06
CA ASP A 29 -3.09 -16.80 -5.34
C ASP A 29 -4.07 -15.97 -6.17
N LYS A 30 -3.57 -14.85 -6.70
CA LYS A 30 -4.32 -13.91 -7.55
C LYS A 30 -5.53 -13.24 -6.88
N ALA A 31 -5.73 -13.41 -5.58
CA ALA A 31 -6.83 -12.80 -4.83
C ALA A 31 -6.46 -11.45 -4.16
N THR A 32 -5.22 -11.00 -4.32
CA THR A 32 -4.74 -9.71 -3.80
C THR A 32 -4.33 -8.81 -4.95
N PHE A 33 -4.58 -7.51 -4.87
CA PHE A 33 -4.12 -6.53 -5.87
C PHE A 33 -3.03 -5.66 -5.25
N LEU A 34 -1.90 -5.50 -5.95
CA LEU A 34 -0.82 -4.63 -5.49
C LEU A 34 -1.18 -3.18 -5.82
N GLN A 35 -1.52 -2.41 -4.79
CA GLN A 35 -1.68 -0.97 -4.90
C GLN A 35 -0.33 -0.28 -4.73
N ILE A 36 -0.01 0.64 -5.65
CA ILE A 36 1.17 1.50 -5.58
C ILE A 36 0.70 2.93 -5.34
N GLU A 37 1.23 3.56 -4.31
CA GLU A 37 0.99 4.97 -4.02
C GLU A 37 2.12 5.82 -4.64
N GLY A 38 1.74 6.78 -5.47
CA GLY A 38 2.67 7.62 -6.22
C GLY A 38 2.48 9.10 -5.95
N ILE A 39 3.55 9.88 -6.17
CA ILE A 39 3.54 11.34 -6.13
C ILE A 39 3.94 11.85 -7.51
N GLY A 40 3.18 12.80 -8.03
CA GLY A 40 3.42 13.43 -9.34
C GLY A 40 3.54 14.94 -9.24
N ILE A 41 4.42 15.53 -10.04
CA ILE A 41 4.52 16.98 -10.20
C ILE A 41 3.46 17.43 -11.21
N LEU A 42 2.58 18.35 -10.79
CA LEU A 42 1.54 18.87 -11.68
C LEU A 42 2.12 19.79 -12.75
N LYS A 43 1.62 19.64 -13.98
CA LYS A 43 1.97 20.51 -15.11
C LYS A 43 1.60 21.96 -14.79
N GLY A 44 2.54 22.88 -15.01
CA GLY A 44 2.34 24.32 -14.79
C GLY A 44 2.69 24.81 -13.39
N THR A 45 3.39 24.01 -12.58
CA THR A 45 3.97 24.51 -11.32
C THR A 45 5.06 25.56 -11.59
N ASP A 46 5.04 26.66 -10.83
CA ASP A 46 6.13 27.65 -10.82
C ASP A 46 7.32 27.19 -9.95
N ASN A 47 7.20 26.05 -9.25
CA ASN A 47 8.14 25.58 -8.24
C ASN A 47 8.64 24.16 -8.52
N GLU A 48 9.00 23.85 -9.77
CA GLU A 48 9.41 22.49 -10.18
C GLU A 48 10.62 21.97 -9.38
N ASP A 49 11.63 22.81 -9.16
CA ASP A 49 12.84 22.41 -8.42
C ASP A 49 12.54 22.08 -6.95
N LEU A 50 11.60 22.79 -6.31
CA LEU A 50 11.17 22.48 -4.95
C LEU A 50 10.32 21.22 -4.91
N ALA A 51 9.46 21.00 -5.90
CA ALA A 51 8.67 19.78 -6.00
C ALA A 51 9.54 18.53 -6.16
N LYS A 52 10.60 18.59 -6.98
CA LYS A 52 11.59 17.51 -7.09
C LYS A 52 12.29 17.23 -5.78
N LYS A 53 12.78 18.27 -5.08
CA LYS A 53 13.40 18.11 -3.75
C LYS A 53 12.45 17.50 -2.72
N PHE A 54 11.16 17.81 -2.78
CA PHE A 54 10.17 17.17 -1.91
C PHE A 54 9.99 15.69 -2.23
N ILE A 55 9.95 15.32 -3.52
CA ILE A 55 9.92 13.90 -3.93
C ILE A 55 11.19 13.18 -3.46
N ASP A 56 12.37 13.79 -3.63
CA ASP A 56 13.64 13.22 -3.15
C ASP A 56 13.62 13.00 -1.63
N PHE A 57 13.06 13.94 -0.86
CA PHE A 57 12.86 13.81 0.58
C PHE A 57 11.89 12.68 0.92
N VAL A 58 10.75 12.57 0.25
CA VAL A 58 9.79 11.48 0.50
C VAL A 58 10.39 10.11 0.18
N LEU A 59 11.29 10.03 -0.80
CA LEU A 59 11.99 8.79 -1.16
C LEU A 59 13.21 8.50 -0.28
N ASP A 60 13.63 9.43 0.57
CA ASP A 60 14.77 9.23 1.46
C ASP A 60 14.51 8.14 2.50
N ARG A 61 15.59 7.55 3.01
CA ARG A 61 15.52 6.44 3.95
C ARG A 61 14.74 6.80 5.23
N PRO A 62 15.05 7.91 5.94
CA PRO A 62 14.31 8.28 7.14
C PRO A 62 12.80 8.46 6.94
N PHE A 63 12.37 9.06 5.83
CA PHE A 63 10.95 9.22 5.53
C PHE A 63 10.30 7.86 5.27
N GLN A 64 10.95 7.01 4.48
CA GLN A 64 10.45 5.68 4.13
C GLN A 64 10.41 4.74 5.35
N GLU A 65 11.29 4.89 6.34
CA GLU A 65 11.24 4.15 7.62
C GLU A 65 10.06 4.57 8.52
N ASP A 66 9.54 5.80 8.40
CA ASP A 66 8.35 6.26 9.16
C ASP A 66 7.04 5.77 8.55
N ILE A 67 7.02 5.45 7.24
CA ILE A 67 5.81 5.00 6.52
C ILE A 67 5.13 3.77 7.18
N PRO A 68 5.85 2.66 7.47
CA PRO A 68 5.28 1.49 8.14
C PRO A 68 4.49 1.80 9.41
N GLY A 69 4.99 2.71 10.25
CA GLY A 69 4.39 3.04 11.54
C GLY A 69 3.26 4.06 11.49
N ARG A 70 3.09 4.75 10.36
CA ARG A 70 2.05 5.78 10.19
C ARG A 70 0.91 5.31 9.29
N MET A 71 1.25 4.62 8.21
CA MET A 71 0.32 4.25 7.15
C MET A 71 0.10 2.74 7.05
N PHE A 72 0.94 1.92 7.69
CA PHE A 72 0.88 0.46 7.60
C PHE A 72 0.95 -0.03 6.14
N VAL A 73 1.87 0.56 5.37
CA VAL A 73 2.25 0.12 4.02
C VAL A 73 3.77 -0.10 3.96
N TYR A 74 4.23 -0.77 2.90
CA TYR A 74 5.65 -1.06 2.72
C TYR A 74 6.39 0.12 2.06
N PRO A 75 7.63 0.42 2.47
CA PRO A 75 8.45 1.41 1.80
C PRO A 75 8.90 0.90 0.42
N VAL A 76 9.13 1.83 -0.50
CA VAL A 76 9.69 1.53 -1.82
C VAL A 76 11.22 1.61 -1.82
N ASN A 77 11.80 2.36 -0.87
CA ASN A 77 13.24 2.44 -0.70
C ASN A 77 13.77 1.14 -0.07
N SER A 78 14.59 0.41 -0.81
CA SER A 78 15.14 -0.89 -0.40
C SER A 78 16.14 -0.81 0.77
N GLU A 79 16.63 0.39 1.11
CA GLU A 79 17.52 0.61 2.25
C GLU A 79 16.75 0.92 3.55
N ALA A 80 15.42 1.13 3.48
CA ALA A 80 14.59 1.38 4.64
C ALA A 80 14.38 0.10 5.45
N GLU A 81 14.56 0.19 6.76
CA GLU A 81 14.29 -0.90 7.69
C GLU A 81 12.80 -0.96 8.04
N LEU A 82 12.27 -2.18 8.18
CA LEU A 82 10.92 -2.41 8.66
C LEU A 82 10.93 -2.60 10.18
N PRO A 83 9.92 -2.08 10.90
CA PRO A 83 9.81 -2.30 12.33
C PRO A 83 9.44 -3.76 12.64
N ASP A 84 9.84 -4.27 13.81
CA ASP A 84 9.72 -5.69 14.17
C ASP A 84 8.30 -6.27 14.03
N TYR A 85 7.25 -5.47 14.28
CA TYR A 85 5.86 -5.93 14.19
C TYR A 85 5.41 -6.19 12.74
N PHE A 86 6.14 -5.71 11.73
CA PHE A 86 5.92 -6.10 10.33
C PHE A 86 6.29 -7.56 10.04
N ARG A 87 6.89 -8.30 10.99
CA ARG A 87 6.98 -9.77 10.89
C ARG A 87 5.61 -10.45 10.78
N PHE A 88 4.55 -9.77 11.23
CA PHE A 88 3.16 -10.22 11.10
C PHE A 88 2.48 -9.72 9.81
N ALA A 89 3.18 -8.93 9.00
CA ALA A 89 2.73 -8.44 7.71
C ALA A 89 3.40 -9.25 6.59
N GLU A 90 2.76 -10.33 6.17
CA GLU A 90 3.24 -11.14 5.05
C GLU A 90 3.00 -10.44 3.71
N VAL A 91 4.01 -10.42 2.84
CA VAL A 91 3.88 -9.92 1.47
C VAL A 91 3.31 -11.04 0.58
N PRO A 92 2.18 -10.83 -0.11
CA PRO A 92 1.63 -11.84 -1.03
C PRO A 92 2.64 -12.21 -2.12
N SER A 93 2.89 -13.51 -2.32
CA SER A 93 3.83 -14.01 -3.33
C SER A 93 3.27 -13.97 -4.77
N ALA A 94 1.94 -14.01 -4.91
CA ALA A 94 1.26 -14.09 -6.20
C ALA A 94 0.06 -13.13 -6.27
N PRO A 95 0.28 -11.80 -6.28
CA PRO A 95 -0.79 -10.85 -6.51
C PRO A 95 -1.43 -11.03 -7.90
N ALA A 96 -2.65 -10.55 -8.04
CA ALA A 96 -3.36 -10.38 -9.30
C ALA A 96 -2.49 -9.56 -10.26
N ASP A 97 -2.42 -10.04 -11.50
CA ASP A 97 -1.58 -9.46 -12.54
C ASP A 97 -2.47 -8.72 -13.54
N ILE A 98 -2.97 -7.56 -13.12
CA ILE A 98 -3.77 -6.67 -13.96
C ILE A 98 -2.91 -5.44 -14.24
N GLY A 99 -2.33 -5.39 -15.44
CA GLY A 99 -1.45 -4.29 -15.85
C GLY A 99 -2.20 -2.97 -16.03
N PRO A 100 -1.48 -1.83 -15.92
CA PRO A 100 -2.08 -0.49 -16.02
C PRO A 100 -2.82 -0.26 -17.34
N ASP A 101 -2.31 -0.77 -18.47
CA ASP A 101 -2.96 -0.65 -19.77
C ASP A 101 -4.31 -1.39 -19.82
N THR A 102 -4.40 -2.54 -19.16
CA THR A 102 -5.67 -3.27 -19.05
C THR A 102 -6.64 -2.53 -18.15
N ILE A 103 -6.16 -1.97 -17.03
CA ILE A 103 -6.99 -1.14 -16.14
C ILE A 103 -7.51 0.07 -16.91
N ASP A 104 -6.67 0.82 -17.63
CA ASP A 104 -7.10 1.99 -18.39
C ASP A 104 -8.17 1.64 -19.44
N ALA A 105 -7.98 0.53 -20.16
CA ALA A 105 -8.93 0.07 -21.18
C ALA A 105 -10.26 -0.44 -20.62
N LYS A 106 -10.29 -0.93 -19.37
CA LYS A 106 -11.44 -1.66 -18.81
C LYS A 106 -12.10 -1.03 -17.58
N ARG A 107 -11.46 -0.05 -16.93
CA ARG A 107 -11.91 0.54 -15.67
C ARG A 107 -13.36 1.02 -15.75
N ASP A 108 -13.69 1.76 -16.80
CA ASP A 108 -15.02 2.39 -16.90
C ASP A 108 -16.11 1.32 -17.08
N GLU A 109 -15.86 0.27 -17.88
CA GLU A 109 -16.74 -0.91 -18.03
C GLU A 109 -16.94 -1.63 -16.69
N TRP A 110 -15.86 -1.92 -15.96
CA TRP A 110 -15.93 -2.61 -14.67
C TRP A 110 -16.69 -1.81 -13.60
N ILE A 111 -16.51 -0.49 -13.56
CA ILE A 111 -17.23 0.38 -12.63
C ILE A 111 -18.74 0.37 -12.92
N ASP A 112 -19.11 0.46 -14.20
CA ASP A 112 -20.51 0.44 -14.63
C ASP A 112 -21.18 -0.91 -14.32
N GLU A 113 -20.50 -2.02 -14.63
CA GLU A 113 -20.97 -3.37 -14.32
C GLU A 113 -21.16 -3.58 -12.81
N TRP A 114 -20.15 -3.23 -12.01
CA TRP A 114 -20.24 -3.36 -10.55
C TRP A 114 -21.38 -2.52 -9.98
N THR A 115 -21.52 -1.28 -10.44
CA THR A 115 -22.58 -0.37 -10.00
C THR A 115 -23.96 -0.92 -10.35
N SER A 116 -24.13 -1.52 -11.54
CA SER A 116 -25.41 -2.09 -11.96
C SER A 116 -25.80 -3.35 -11.20
N VAL A 117 -24.84 -4.13 -10.70
CA VAL A 117 -25.12 -5.40 -9.99
C VAL A 117 -25.30 -5.18 -8.49
N VAL A 118 -24.54 -4.27 -7.89
CA VAL A 118 -24.47 -4.11 -6.43
C VAL A 118 -25.35 -2.98 -5.92
N LEU A 119 -25.49 -1.88 -6.68
CA LEU A 119 -26.14 -0.65 -6.21
C LEU A 119 -27.51 -0.37 -6.84
N ARG A 120 -27.84 -1.00 -7.97
CA ARG A 120 -29.13 -0.86 -8.65
C ARG A 120 -29.91 -2.16 -8.60
#